data_AF-A0A958R1D7-F1
#
_entry.id   AF-A0A958R1D7-F1
#
_cell.length_a   1.000
_cell.length_b   1.000
_cell.length_c   1.000
_cell.angle_alpha   90.00
_cell.angle_beta   90.00
_cell.angle_gamma   90.00
#
_symmetry.space_group_name_H-M   'P 1'
#
loop_
_entity.id
_entity.type
_entity.pdbx_description
1 polymer ?
#
loop_
_entity_poly.entity_id
_entity_poly.type
_entity_poly.pdbx_seq_one_letter_code
_entity_poly.pdbx_strand_id
1 'polypeptide(L)'
;MSQLRWVHIIGHGCGYLAVFLMSKPGAAEERSYSLVGSFEQWHYTSSDKAFFRDDQVSSNTSVLGVDYRWAENPSYLVDLSYIYSGGEQSHNFHLRDIYYQTQILDTQTYWGFKRHTWSQADQTWERGLWQPRFFWDKLRPEQQGMLGIHIDKEIGNNHRLYILVSPFTIPEFGPSFDINSEGQFKSKSPWFRPPPRTTELFSQQVVNYYSLKDPDKERMIGSPTFAIQWSSNWDDFQWSASYAHKPMNQIMPAASTTLDLPSNRMDVTSEANLRYHHIGTLEVGMANLDGWQTWASIISDDPQPNDFPDTWITQTVDRAFVWTAYVGYDFEGEDNQNSQAYVTYSFVDGGDARDQGEFAKDNSYYEHRYQYTKSLRLGYQGQIPGCPEKSITTNTSITYDADQMGLAFHSWWGWTFREQWTATFQADLLGIVSDKPVKSEGGVIRDYRANDRVSLGVSYEF
;
A
#
# COMPACT_ATOMS: atom_id res chain seq x y z
N MET A 1 11.77 39.03 13.71
CA MET A 1 10.29 38.90 13.79
C MET A 1 9.88 37.90 12.72
N SER A 2 9.28 36.77 13.11
CA SER A 2 8.68 35.81 12.16
C SER A 2 7.45 36.45 11.51
N GLN A 3 7.27 36.29 10.19
CA GLN A 3 6.01 36.63 9.53
C GLN A 3 5.12 35.37 9.57
N LEU A 4 3.99 35.45 10.27
CA LEU A 4 2.91 34.49 10.15
C LEU A 4 2.11 34.85 8.90
N ARG A 5 2.08 33.94 7.90
CA ARG A 5 1.15 34.04 6.78
C ARG A 5 -0.04 33.13 7.04
N TRP A 6 -1.24 33.69 6.89
CA TRP A 6 -2.50 32.96 7.01
C TRP A 6 -2.88 32.43 5.63
N VAL A 7 -3.14 31.13 5.54
CA VAL A 7 -3.77 30.52 4.38
C VAL A 7 -5.14 30.02 4.84
N HIS A 8 -6.20 30.57 4.27
CA HIS A 8 -7.57 30.08 4.47
C HIS A 8 -7.94 29.15 3.32
N ILE A 9 -8.06 27.85 3.60
CA ILE A 9 -8.69 26.90 2.69
C ILE A 9 -10.18 26.91 3.03
N ILE A 10 -11.00 27.48 2.14
CA ILE A 10 -12.45 27.57 2.33
C ILE A 10 -13.08 26.28 1.81
N GLY A 11 -13.38 25.35 2.72
CA GLY A 11 -14.28 24.24 2.45
C GLY A 11 -15.73 24.68 2.66
N HIS A 12 -16.56 24.65 1.63
CA HIS A 12 -18.00 24.83 1.80
C HIS A 12 -18.58 23.62 2.55
N GLY A 13 -18.84 23.77 3.86
CA GLY A 13 -19.79 22.92 4.59
C GLY A 13 -19.23 21.86 5.54
N CYS A 14 -17.93 21.56 5.58
CA CYS A 14 -17.35 20.64 6.57
C CYS A 14 -15.89 21.01 6.90
N GLY A 15 -15.64 21.48 8.13
CA GLY A 15 -14.31 21.64 8.73
C GLY A 15 -13.45 22.80 8.20
N TYR A 16 -12.88 23.60 9.12
CA TYR A 16 -11.78 24.51 8.78
C TYR A 16 -10.45 23.81 9.09
N LEU A 17 -9.58 23.68 8.09
CA LEU A 17 -8.18 23.31 8.31
C LEU A 17 -7.33 24.58 8.23
N ALA A 18 -6.69 24.94 9.33
CA ALA A 18 -5.74 26.05 9.38
C ALA A 18 -4.32 25.47 9.35
N VAL A 19 -3.54 25.83 8.33
CA VAL A 19 -2.12 25.46 8.24
C VAL A 19 -1.26 26.69 8.53
N PHE A 20 -0.33 26.54 9.47
CA PHE A 20 0.57 27.61 9.88
C PHE A 20 1.94 27.42 9.23
N LEU A 21 2.33 28.34 8.35
CA LEU A 21 3.67 28.39 7.79
C LEU A 21 4.49 29.45 8.56
N MET A 22 5.54 29.00 9.24
CA MET A 22 6.49 29.88 9.93
C MET A 22 7.84 29.88 9.21
N SER A 23 8.19 30.99 8.56
CA SER A 23 9.55 31.20 8.04
C SER A 23 10.36 32.07 9.00
N LYS A 24 11.50 31.59 9.50
CA LYS A 24 12.52 32.42 10.17
C LYS A 24 13.41 33.09 9.12
N PRO A 25 13.55 34.43 9.10
CA PRO A 25 14.52 35.10 8.25
C PRO A 25 15.93 34.96 8.86
N GLY A 26 16.93 34.47 8.10
CA GLY A 26 18.34 34.72 8.45
C GLY A 26 19.38 33.60 8.32
N ALA A 27 19.16 32.50 7.59
CA ALA A 27 20.25 31.58 7.24
C ALA A 27 20.08 31.07 5.81
N ALA A 28 21.14 31.16 5.00
CA ALA A 28 21.21 30.69 3.62
C ALA A 28 21.40 29.17 3.56
N GLU A 29 20.61 28.43 4.33
CA GLU A 29 20.47 26.98 4.22
C GLU A 29 19.23 26.68 3.40
N GLU A 30 19.37 25.73 2.48
CA GLU A 30 18.35 25.31 1.53
C GLU A 30 17.22 24.58 2.28
N ARG A 31 16.26 25.36 2.78
CA ARG A 31 15.02 24.85 3.36
C ARG A 31 13.99 24.72 2.26
N SER A 32 13.49 23.51 2.03
CA SER A 32 12.35 23.28 1.16
C SER A 32 11.12 22.96 2.01
N TYR A 33 10.06 23.73 1.81
CA TYR A 33 8.72 23.40 2.29
C TYR A 33 7.81 23.26 1.08
N SER A 34 6.94 22.26 1.12
CA SER A 34 5.84 22.11 0.17
C SER A 34 4.61 21.69 0.94
N LEU A 35 3.50 22.37 0.68
CA LEU A 35 2.19 22.01 1.18
C LEU A 35 1.30 21.90 -0.04
N VAL A 36 0.72 20.73 -0.26
CA VAL A 36 -0.18 20.49 -1.38
C VAL A 36 -1.57 20.22 -0.81
N GLY A 37 -2.52 21.10 -1.12
CA GLY A 37 -3.93 20.83 -0.87
C GLY A 37 -4.55 20.21 -2.12
N SER A 38 -5.27 19.10 -1.98
CA SER A 38 -5.97 18.43 -3.08
C SER A 38 -7.45 18.25 -2.77
N PHE A 39 -8.27 18.38 -3.81
CA PHE A 39 -9.67 18.02 -3.78
C PHE A 39 -9.97 17.12 -4.98
N GLU A 40 -10.56 15.96 -4.73
CA GLU A 40 -10.92 14.99 -5.75
C GLU A 40 -12.38 14.57 -5.61
N GLN A 41 -13.03 14.33 -6.75
CA GLN A 41 -14.34 13.70 -6.81
C GLN A 41 -14.20 12.34 -7.49
N TRP A 42 -14.59 11.29 -6.78
CA TRP A 42 -14.53 9.91 -7.22
C TRP A 42 -15.93 9.42 -7.55
N HIS A 43 -16.08 8.83 -8.73
CA HIS A 43 -17.29 8.17 -9.18
C HIS A 43 -17.02 6.67 -9.31
N TYR A 44 -17.69 5.88 -8.49
CA TYR A 44 -17.66 4.42 -8.57
C TYR A 44 -18.82 3.91 -9.42
N THR A 45 -18.55 2.96 -10.31
CA THR A 45 -19.55 2.31 -11.16
C THR A 45 -19.37 0.80 -11.17
N SER A 46 -20.48 0.06 -11.23
CA SER A 46 -20.47 -1.37 -11.56
C SER A 46 -21.59 -1.65 -12.56
N SER A 47 -21.31 -2.46 -13.59
CA SER A 47 -22.31 -2.82 -14.60
C SER A 47 -23.35 -3.81 -14.08
N ASP A 48 -22.94 -4.78 -13.26
CA ASP A 48 -23.72 -6.02 -13.07
C ASP A 48 -23.78 -6.56 -11.63
N LYS A 49 -23.19 -5.88 -10.65
CA LYS A 49 -23.26 -6.24 -9.23
C LYS A 49 -23.62 -5.03 -8.38
N ALA A 50 -24.49 -5.24 -7.39
CA ALA A 50 -24.72 -4.24 -6.35
C ALA A 50 -23.38 -3.88 -5.71
N PHE A 51 -23.14 -2.59 -5.53
CA PHE A 51 -21.99 -2.06 -4.84
C PHE A 51 -21.94 -2.60 -3.41
N PHE A 52 -20.86 -2.29 -2.70
CA PHE A 52 -20.66 -2.48 -1.26
C PHE A 52 -21.85 -2.03 -0.35
N ARG A 53 -22.84 -1.32 -0.90
CA ARG A 53 -24.13 -1.01 -0.27
C ARG A 53 -25.22 -1.89 -0.88
N ASP A 54 -25.97 -2.57 -0.02
CA ASP A 54 -27.17 -3.38 -0.36
C ASP A 54 -28.26 -2.49 -1.03
N ASP A 55 -28.06 -1.99 -2.26
CA ASP A 55 -29.05 -1.34 -3.16
C ASP A 55 -28.49 -0.36 -4.23
N GLN A 56 -27.21 0.06 -4.21
CA GLN A 56 -26.71 1.10 -5.13
C GLN A 56 -25.76 0.57 -6.22
N VAL A 57 -25.96 1.01 -7.46
CA VAL A 57 -25.16 0.63 -8.65
C VAL A 57 -24.05 1.66 -8.94
N SER A 58 -24.11 2.83 -8.30
CA SER A 58 -23.07 3.86 -8.36
C SER A 58 -22.96 4.60 -7.03
N SER A 59 -21.77 5.13 -6.73
CA SER A 59 -21.57 6.02 -5.59
C SER A 59 -20.60 7.14 -5.91
N ASN A 60 -20.86 8.32 -5.35
CA ASN A 60 -19.96 9.46 -5.42
C ASN A 60 -19.31 9.65 -4.05
N THR A 61 -18.00 9.83 -4.01
CA THR A 61 -17.31 10.32 -2.81
C THR A 61 -16.43 11.50 -3.18
N SER A 62 -16.35 12.47 -2.28
CA SER A 62 -15.40 13.57 -2.37
C SER A 62 -14.27 13.30 -1.40
N VAL A 63 -13.04 13.47 -1.89
CA VAL A 63 -11.82 13.27 -1.13
C VAL A 63 -11.11 14.62 -1.00
N LEU A 64 -10.81 15.02 0.24
CA LEU A 64 -9.97 16.18 0.54
C LEU A 64 -8.64 15.67 1.08
N GLY A 65 -7.55 16.02 0.41
CA GLY A 65 -6.19 15.65 0.77
C GLY A 65 -5.36 16.86 1.17
N VAL A 66 -4.46 16.68 2.13
CA VAL A 66 -3.38 17.62 2.40
C VAL A 66 -2.09 16.85 2.57
N ASP A 67 -1.14 17.08 1.67
CA ASP A 67 0.22 16.56 1.76
C ASP A 67 1.13 17.67 2.28
N TYR A 68 1.88 17.38 3.34
CA TYR A 68 2.83 18.29 3.93
C TYR A 68 4.22 17.69 3.87
N ARG A 69 5.13 18.40 3.19
CA ARG A 69 6.54 18.07 3.13
C ARG A 69 7.39 19.20 3.68
N TRP A 70 8.18 18.90 4.70
CA TRP A 70 9.18 19.80 5.23
C TRP A 70 10.53 19.11 5.30
N ALA A 71 11.53 19.70 4.66
CA ALA A 71 12.90 19.27 4.76
C ALA A 71 13.80 20.44 5.17
N GLU A 72 14.59 20.23 6.20
CA GLU A 72 15.68 21.11 6.60
C GLU A 72 16.97 20.30 6.47
N ASN A 73 17.80 20.63 5.49
CA ASN A 73 19.09 19.97 5.31
C ASN A 73 20.05 20.44 6.43
N PRO A 74 20.67 19.57 7.24
CA PRO A 74 20.68 18.09 7.20
C PRO A 74 19.81 17.41 8.29
N SER A 75 18.88 18.13 8.93
CA SER A 75 18.35 17.72 10.24
C SER A 75 17.02 16.98 10.20
N TYR A 76 16.00 17.38 9.42
CA TYR A 76 14.65 16.78 9.55
C TYR A 76 13.95 16.58 8.21
N LEU A 77 13.17 15.49 8.10
CA LEU A 77 12.15 15.30 7.07
C LEU A 77 10.81 14.98 7.74
N VAL A 78 9.75 15.65 7.30
CA VAL A 78 8.35 15.32 7.59
C VAL A 78 7.61 15.24 6.27
N ASP A 79 7.02 14.09 5.97
CA ASP A 79 6.15 13.78 4.82
C ASP A 79 4.94 13.01 5.36
N LEU A 80 3.81 13.71 5.45
CA LEU A 80 2.54 13.17 5.91
C LEU A 80 1.42 13.59 4.97
N SER A 81 0.42 12.71 4.84
CA SER A 81 -0.81 13.00 4.12
C SER A 81 -2.02 12.80 5.04
N TYR A 82 -2.98 13.70 4.95
CA TYR A 82 -4.27 13.58 5.60
C TYR A 82 -5.36 13.54 4.54
N ILE A 83 -6.22 12.52 4.61
CA ILE A 83 -7.27 12.25 3.62
C ILE A 83 -8.61 12.16 4.34
N TYR A 84 -9.55 12.99 3.95
CA TYR A 84 -10.95 12.89 4.36
C TYR A 84 -11.81 12.40 3.20
N SER A 85 -12.47 11.25 3.35
CA SER A 85 -13.42 10.71 2.37
C SER A 85 -14.84 11.01 2.84
N GLY A 86 -15.52 11.95 2.18
CA GLY A 86 -16.87 12.40 2.56
C GLY A 86 -17.94 11.31 2.41
N GLY A 87 -17.81 10.44 1.40
CA GLY A 87 -18.70 9.30 1.20
C GLY A 87 -18.52 8.19 2.24
N GLU A 88 -17.29 8.03 2.75
CA GLU A 88 -16.96 7.10 3.83
C GLU A 88 -17.15 7.69 5.22
N GLN A 89 -17.18 9.02 5.32
CA GLN A 89 -17.11 9.77 6.58
C GLN A 89 -15.90 9.36 7.43
N SER A 90 -14.78 9.04 6.78
CA SER A 90 -13.56 8.55 7.41
C SER A 90 -12.44 9.57 7.34
N HIS A 91 -11.63 9.62 8.39
CA HIS A 91 -10.41 10.39 8.49
C HIS A 91 -9.24 9.42 8.41
N ASN A 92 -8.41 9.53 7.37
CA ASN A 92 -7.27 8.65 7.17
C ASN A 92 -5.97 9.46 7.24
N PHE A 93 -5.02 9.00 8.04
CA PHE A 93 -3.70 9.60 8.16
C PHE A 93 -2.66 8.66 7.58
N HIS A 94 -1.81 9.18 6.71
CA HIS A 94 -0.75 8.44 6.07
C HIS A 94 0.60 9.05 6.48
N LEU A 95 1.40 8.27 7.20
CA LEU A 95 2.74 8.66 7.62
C LEU A 95 3.75 8.04 6.66
N ARG A 96 4.26 8.84 5.70
CA ARG A 96 5.24 8.36 4.72
C ARG A 96 6.64 8.36 5.32
N ASP A 97 7.14 9.53 5.70
CA ASP A 97 8.48 9.71 6.29
C ASP A 97 8.45 10.76 7.39
N ILE A 98 8.94 10.45 8.59
CA ILE A 98 9.14 11.40 9.68
C ILE A 98 10.42 11.00 10.40
N TYR A 99 11.53 11.68 10.13
CA TYR A 99 12.80 11.34 10.76
C TYR A 99 13.71 12.55 11.01
N TYR A 100 14.59 12.37 12.00
CA TYR A 100 15.78 13.19 12.20
C TYR A 100 16.98 12.51 11.54
N GLN A 101 17.80 13.26 10.80
CA GLN A 101 18.99 12.75 10.11
C GLN A 101 20.27 13.32 10.73
N THR A 102 21.30 12.49 10.82
CA THR A 102 22.67 12.90 11.12
C THR A 102 23.64 12.30 10.11
N GLN A 103 24.73 13.01 9.81
CA GLN A 103 25.83 12.54 8.96
C GLN A 103 27.12 12.59 9.77
N ILE A 104 27.85 11.47 9.85
CA ILE A 104 29.21 11.41 10.38
C ILE A 104 30.05 10.65 9.36
N LEU A 105 31.02 11.33 8.73
CA LEU A 105 31.85 10.77 7.65
C LEU A 105 30.99 10.21 6.50
N ASP A 106 31.16 8.92 6.19
CA ASP A 106 30.48 8.12 5.17
C ASP A 106 29.17 7.46 5.68
N THR A 107 28.73 7.84 6.88
CA THR A 107 27.61 7.19 7.57
C THR A 107 26.47 8.19 7.83
N GLN A 108 25.31 7.91 7.24
CA GLN A 108 24.03 8.55 7.52
C GLN A 108 23.28 7.75 8.57
N THR A 109 22.74 8.44 9.57
CA THR A 109 21.84 7.82 10.56
C THR A 109 20.51 8.54 10.56
N TYR A 110 19.43 7.79 10.57
CA TYR A 110 18.06 8.30 10.59
C TYR A 110 17.31 7.76 11.81
N TRP A 111 16.56 8.64 12.48
CA TRP A 111 15.81 8.34 13.69
C TRP A 111 14.34 8.65 13.44
N GLY A 112 13.49 7.64 13.32
CA GLY A 112 12.06 7.81 13.09
C GLY A 112 11.52 6.89 12.00
N PHE A 113 10.45 7.33 11.35
CA PHE A 113 9.81 6.67 10.20
C PHE A 113 10.57 7.00 8.94
N LYS A 114 11.16 5.99 8.31
CA LYS A 114 11.85 6.16 7.03
C LYS A 114 11.51 5.05 6.06
N ARG A 115 11.20 5.42 4.82
CA ARG A 115 11.07 4.52 3.69
C ARG A 115 12.45 4.21 3.11
N HIS A 116 12.61 2.97 2.68
CA HIS A 116 13.84 2.49 2.05
C HIS A 116 13.52 1.37 1.07
N THR A 117 14.06 1.43 -0.14
CA THR A 117 13.85 0.39 -1.14
C THR A 117 14.67 -0.85 -0.81
N TRP A 118 14.08 -1.75 -0.04
CA TRP A 118 14.67 -3.07 0.29
C TRP A 118 14.66 -4.04 -0.90
N SER A 119 13.69 -3.86 -1.79
CA SER A 119 13.50 -4.64 -3.01
C SER A 119 12.75 -3.81 -4.05
N GLN A 120 13.31 -3.68 -5.25
CA GLN A 120 12.64 -3.07 -6.40
C GLN A 120 11.40 -3.88 -6.79
N ALA A 121 11.43 -5.20 -6.65
CA ALA A 121 10.28 -6.06 -6.93
C ALA A 121 9.11 -5.85 -5.95
N ASP A 122 9.40 -5.72 -4.65
CA ASP A 122 8.37 -5.45 -3.63
C ASP A 122 7.70 -4.10 -3.85
N GLN A 123 8.48 -3.07 -4.20
CA GLN A 123 8.00 -1.72 -4.51
C GLN A 123 7.20 -1.68 -5.82
N THR A 124 7.72 -2.25 -6.90
CA THR A 124 7.06 -2.23 -8.23
C THR A 124 5.69 -2.90 -8.19
N TRP A 125 5.56 -4.00 -7.46
CA TRP A 125 4.31 -4.75 -7.33
C TRP A 125 3.51 -4.39 -6.07
N GLU A 126 3.97 -3.39 -5.31
CA GLU A 126 3.34 -2.86 -4.11
C GLU A 126 2.88 -3.97 -3.13
N ARG A 127 3.75 -4.97 -2.92
CA ARG A 127 3.40 -6.21 -2.19
C ARG A 127 3.40 -6.06 -0.69
N GLY A 128 4.13 -5.07 -0.17
CA GLY A 128 4.21 -4.77 1.25
C GLY A 128 4.86 -5.87 2.09
N LEU A 129 5.78 -6.65 1.50
CA LEU A 129 6.54 -7.65 2.26
C LEU A 129 7.56 -6.95 3.16
N TRP A 130 8.30 -5.99 2.60
CA TRP A 130 9.35 -5.27 3.33
C TRP A 130 8.79 -4.12 4.14
N GLN A 131 7.93 -3.30 3.54
CA GLN A 131 7.38 -2.10 4.17
C GLN A 131 5.86 -2.20 4.32
N PRO A 132 5.30 -1.70 5.43
CA PRO A 132 3.85 -1.66 5.59
C PRO A 132 3.22 -0.75 4.54
N ARG A 133 2.02 -1.09 4.10
CA ARG A 133 1.21 -0.32 3.15
C ARG A 133 0.07 0.40 3.84
N PHE A 134 -0.32 1.51 3.25
CA PHE A 134 -1.52 2.25 3.55
C PHE A 134 -2.60 1.86 2.54
N PHE A 135 -3.54 1.03 2.99
CA PHE A 135 -4.59 0.38 2.20
C PHE A 135 -5.95 1.08 2.32
N TRP A 136 -5.95 2.40 2.39
CA TRP A 136 -7.18 3.16 2.20
C TRP A 136 -7.74 2.98 0.79
N ASP A 137 -6.85 2.73 -0.17
CA ASP A 137 -7.12 2.40 -1.56
C ASP A 137 -6.36 1.12 -1.92
N LYS A 138 -7.08 0.02 -2.11
CA LYS A 138 -6.45 -1.28 -2.38
C LYS A 138 -5.88 -1.43 -3.79
N LEU A 139 -6.26 -0.56 -4.73
CA LEU A 139 -5.70 -0.58 -6.07
C LEU A 139 -4.43 0.25 -6.18
N ARG A 140 -4.18 1.14 -5.22
CA ARG A 140 -3.00 1.99 -5.15
C ARG A 140 -2.44 2.04 -3.73
N PRO A 141 -2.05 0.88 -3.17
CA PRO A 141 -1.41 0.86 -1.87
C PRO A 141 -0.15 1.72 -1.86
N GLU A 142 -0.06 2.62 -0.88
CA GLU A 142 1.14 3.43 -0.69
C GLU A 142 2.03 2.82 0.39
N GLN A 143 3.34 2.72 0.13
CA GLN A 143 4.29 2.25 1.14
C GLN A 143 4.52 3.31 2.22
N GLN A 144 4.61 2.84 3.47
CA GLN A 144 4.89 3.63 4.66
C GLN A 144 6.32 3.39 5.15
N GLY A 145 6.87 4.40 5.82
CA GLY A 145 8.17 4.30 6.46
C GLY A 145 8.15 3.31 7.63
N MET A 146 9.29 2.67 7.88
CA MET A 146 9.46 1.88 9.09
C MET A 146 10.00 2.77 10.21
N LEU A 147 9.37 2.72 11.38
CA LEU A 147 9.88 3.33 12.59
C LEU A 147 11.16 2.61 13.01
N GLY A 148 12.22 3.33 13.36
CA GLY A 148 13.44 2.74 13.91
C GLY A 148 14.65 3.65 13.83
N ILE A 149 15.82 3.05 14.05
CA ILE A 149 17.12 3.63 13.75
C ILE A 149 17.59 2.99 12.45
N HIS A 150 17.86 3.83 11.45
CA HIS A 150 18.36 3.40 10.16
C HIS A 150 19.79 3.90 10.00
N ILE A 151 20.71 3.02 9.64
CA ILE A 151 22.12 3.32 9.42
C ILE A 151 22.42 3.02 7.97
N ASP A 152 22.94 4.01 7.27
CA ASP A 152 23.24 3.94 5.86
C ASP A 152 24.69 4.34 5.64
N LYS A 153 25.51 3.38 5.24
CA LYS A 153 26.97 3.53 5.19
C LYS A 153 27.49 3.20 3.81
N GLU A 154 28.21 4.15 3.22
CA GLU A 154 29.00 3.90 2.02
C GLU A 154 30.30 3.16 2.40
N ILE A 155 30.64 2.11 1.65
CA ILE A 155 31.84 1.29 1.89
C ILE A 155 32.69 1.30 0.61
N GLY A 156 33.71 2.14 0.59
CA GLY A 156 34.47 2.40 -0.63
C GLY A 156 33.61 3.13 -1.68
N ASN A 157 33.92 2.96 -2.96
CA ASN A 157 33.30 3.78 -4.01
C ASN A 157 31.95 3.23 -4.50
N ASN A 158 31.72 1.92 -4.33
CA ASN A 158 30.69 1.20 -5.08
C ASN A 158 29.79 0.36 -4.20
N HIS A 159 30.00 0.30 -2.88
CA HIS A 159 29.19 -0.52 -1.98
C HIS A 159 28.44 0.34 -0.96
N ARG A 160 27.27 -0.12 -0.57
CA ARG A 160 26.43 0.53 0.44
C ARG A 160 25.85 -0.52 1.38
N LEU A 161 25.97 -0.28 2.67
CA LEU A 161 25.40 -1.10 3.74
C LEU A 161 24.29 -0.31 4.42
N TYR A 162 23.10 -0.87 4.43
CA TYR A 162 21.94 -0.31 5.10
C TYR A 162 21.47 -1.25 6.22
N ILE A 163 21.21 -0.71 7.41
CA ILE A 163 20.77 -1.47 8.58
C ILE A 163 19.56 -0.75 9.19
N LEU A 164 18.54 -1.52 9.56
CA LEU A 164 17.41 -1.06 10.36
C LEU A 164 17.34 -1.88 11.64
N VAL A 165 17.23 -1.18 12.77
CA VAL A 165 16.84 -1.75 14.05
C VAL A 165 15.66 -0.98 14.60
N SER A 166 14.60 -1.70 14.99
CA SER A 166 13.46 -1.09 15.65
C SER A 166 12.95 -1.96 16.79
N PRO A 167 12.63 -1.40 17.97
CA PRO A 167 11.89 -2.11 19.00
C PRO A 167 10.38 -2.17 18.71
N PHE A 168 9.89 -1.41 17.73
CA PHE A 168 8.47 -1.28 17.44
C PHE A 168 8.14 -1.55 15.97
N THR A 169 6.98 -2.15 15.72
CA THR A 169 6.46 -2.35 14.37
C THR A 169 5.07 -1.76 14.26
N ILE A 170 4.81 -1.10 13.13
CA ILE A 170 3.49 -0.58 12.80
C ILE A 170 2.99 -1.38 11.60
N PRO A 171 1.88 -2.13 11.75
CA PRO A 171 1.33 -2.94 10.67
C PRO A 171 0.69 -2.08 9.58
N GLU A 172 0.21 -2.74 8.53
CA GLU A 172 -0.57 -2.09 7.48
C GLU A 172 -1.88 -1.52 8.03
N PHE A 173 -2.30 -0.37 7.49
CA PHE A 173 -3.59 0.23 7.81
C PHE A 173 -4.57 -0.04 6.68
N GLY A 174 -5.66 -0.73 7.00
CA GLY A 174 -6.74 -1.04 6.06
C GLY A 174 -7.91 -0.06 6.12
N PRO A 175 -8.97 -0.33 5.34
CA PRO A 175 -10.19 0.45 5.36
C PRO A 175 -10.88 0.41 6.73
N SER A 176 -11.45 1.53 7.16
CA SER A 176 -12.18 1.64 8.43
C SER A 176 -13.46 0.79 8.43
N PHE A 177 -13.82 0.21 9.57
CA PHE A 177 -15.10 -0.48 9.79
C PHE A 177 -15.57 -0.28 11.23
N ASP A 178 -16.85 -0.52 11.45
CA ASP A 178 -17.53 -0.53 12.74
C ASP A 178 -18.26 -1.87 12.93
N ILE A 179 -18.51 -2.25 14.18
CA ILE A 179 -19.40 -3.38 14.53
C ILE A 179 -20.67 -2.80 15.15
N ASN A 180 -21.83 -3.08 14.55
CA ASN A 180 -23.10 -2.58 15.09
C ASN A 180 -23.51 -3.34 16.37
N SER A 181 -24.59 -2.88 17.01
CA SER A 181 -25.18 -3.54 18.18
C SER A 181 -25.68 -4.97 17.94
N GLU A 182 -25.70 -5.44 16.68
CA GLU A 182 -26.09 -6.80 16.28
C GLU A 182 -24.88 -7.67 15.95
N GLY A 183 -23.67 -7.22 16.29
CA GLY A 183 -22.43 -7.95 16.03
C GLY A 183 -22.09 -8.07 14.55
N GLN A 184 -22.62 -7.20 13.69
CA GLN A 184 -22.34 -7.20 12.25
C GLN A 184 -21.32 -6.12 11.90
N PHE A 185 -20.34 -6.50 11.08
CA PHE A 185 -19.43 -5.54 10.48
C PHE A 185 -20.19 -4.62 9.51
N LYS A 186 -19.95 -3.32 9.65
CA LYS A 186 -20.39 -2.27 8.73
C LYS A 186 -19.18 -1.44 8.39
N SER A 187 -18.96 -1.19 7.12
CA SER A 187 -18.04 -0.15 6.68
C SER A 187 -18.79 0.74 5.70
N LYS A 188 -18.22 1.88 5.35
CA LYS A 188 -18.62 2.68 4.18
C LYS A 188 -17.59 2.60 3.07
N SER A 189 -16.44 1.99 3.34
CA SER A 189 -15.32 1.88 2.44
C SER A 189 -15.56 0.79 1.40
N PRO A 190 -15.40 1.09 0.11
CA PRO A 190 -15.58 0.09 -0.95
C PRO A 190 -14.51 -1.02 -0.91
N TRP A 191 -13.40 -0.76 -0.21
CA TRP A 191 -12.28 -1.68 -0.09
C TRP A 191 -12.40 -2.65 1.10
N PHE A 192 -13.43 -2.49 1.93
CA PHE A 192 -13.70 -3.40 3.03
C PHE A 192 -14.56 -4.58 2.55
N ARG A 193 -14.14 -5.81 2.87
CA ARG A 193 -14.94 -7.01 2.63
C ARG A 193 -15.49 -7.52 3.96
N PRO A 194 -16.80 -7.37 4.23
CA PRO A 194 -17.36 -7.88 5.47
C PRO A 194 -17.33 -9.42 5.46
N PRO A 195 -17.11 -10.06 6.62
CA PRO A 195 -17.30 -11.50 6.74
C PRO A 195 -18.80 -11.87 6.59
N PRO A 196 -19.12 -13.15 6.35
CA PRO A 196 -20.51 -13.58 6.11
C PRO A 196 -21.46 -13.26 7.27
N ARG A 197 -22.65 -12.71 6.99
CA ARG A 197 -23.65 -12.42 8.06
C ARG A 197 -24.34 -13.69 8.59
N THR A 198 -24.46 -14.71 7.76
CA THR A 198 -25.07 -15.99 8.12
C THR A 198 -24.22 -17.15 7.64
N THR A 199 -24.37 -18.29 8.31
CA THR A 199 -23.76 -19.57 7.94
C THR A 199 -24.86 -20.62 7.87
N GLU A 200 -24.79 -21.51 6.88
CA GLU A 200 -25.71 -22.64 6.80
C GLU A 200 -25.18 -23.80 7.65
N LEU A 201 -25.93 -24.20 8.68
CA LEU A 201 -25.65 -25.35 9.53
C LEU A 201 -26.90 -26.24 9.57
N PHE A 202 -26.73 -27.54 9.29
CA PHE A 202 -27.85 -28.50 9.24
C PHE A 202 -29.03 -28.05 8.36
N SER A 203 -28.73 -27.45 7.20
CA SER A 203 -29.72 -26.89 6.27
C SER A 203 -30.58 -25.75 6.85
N GLN A 204 -30.10 -25.11 7.92
CA GLN A 204 -30.69 -23.92 8.52
C GLN A 204 -29.71 -22.76 8.45
N GLN A 205 -30.23 -21.55 8.18
CA GLN A 205 -29.44 -20.33 8.25
C GLN A 205 -29.29 -19.91 9.71
N VAL A 206 -28.05 -19.79 10.16
CA VAL A 206 -27.66 -19.34 11.50
C VAL A 206 -27.03 -17.96 11.37
N VAL A 207 -27.44 -17.01 12.21
CA VAL A 207 -26.88 -15.64 12.18
C VAL A 207 -25.54 -15.64 12.92
N ASN A 208 -24.52 -15.04 12.30
CA ASN A 208 -23.18 -14.91 12.88
C ASN A 208 -23.11 -13.61 13.68
N TYR A 209 -22.71 -13.66 14.95
CA TYR A 209 -22.53 -12.49 15.80
C TYR A 209 -21.04 -12.31 16.11
N TYR A 210 -20.44 -11.25 15.57
CA TYR A 210 -19.02 -11.01 15.69
C TYR A 210 -18.66 -10.18 16.92
N SER A 211 -17.57 -10.58 17.55
CA SER A 211 -16.90 -9.86 18.63
C SER A 211 -15.41 -9.77 18.33
N LEU A 212 -14.82 -8.59 18.52
CA LEU A 212 -13.37 -8.42 18.42
C LEU A 212 -12.77 -8.51 19.81
N LYS A 213 -11.82 -9.40 19.97
CA LYS A 213 -10.96 -9.40 21.14
C LYS A 213 -9.87 -8.36 20.90
N ASP A 214 -9.83 -7.35 21.77
CA ASP A 214 -8.76 -6.36 21.72
C ASP A 214 -7.41 -7.09 21.81
N PRO A 215 -6.53 -6.91 20.81
CA PRO A 215 -5.22 -7.52 20.87
C PRO A 215 -4.43 -6.90 22.01
N ASP A 216 -3.48 -7.66 22.55
CA ASP A 216 -2.48 -7.11 23.44
C ASP A 216 -1.65 -6.07 22.68
N LYS A 217 -2.01 -4.79 22.87
CA LYS A 217 -1.41 -3.65 22.16
C LYS A 217 0.10 -3.59 22.40
N GLU A 218 0.57 -4.02 23.56
CA GLU A 218 1.99 -4.08 23.89
C GLU A 218 2.70 -5.14 23.05
N ARG A 219 2.09 -6.32 22.87
CA ARG A 219 2.62 -7.37 21.98
C ARG A 219 2.62 -6.91 20.52
N MET A 220 1.55 -6.25 20.05
CA MET A 220 1.47 -5.80 18.67
C MET A 220 2.50 -4.73 18.33
N ILE A 221 2.64 -3.71 19.19
CA ILE A 221 3.52 -2.57 18.90
C ILE A 221 4.96 -2.91 19.28
N GLY A 222 5.19 -3.57 20.41
CA GLY A 222 6.51 -3.94 20.96
C GLY A 222 7.17 -5.15 20.29
N SER A 223 6.98 -5.29 18.98
CA SER A 223 7.55 -6.38 18.21
C SER A 223 8.83 -5.92 17.48
N PRO A 224 10.03 -6.31 17.95
CA PRO A 224 11.28 -5.84 17.37
C PRO A 224 11.48 -6.30 15.92
N THR A 225 12.15 -5.44 15.15
CA THR A 225 12.52 -5.63 13.76
C THR A 225 14.04 -5.45 13.61
N PHE A 226 14.67 -6.37 12.87
CA PHE A 226 16.04 -6.24 12.39
C PHE A 226 16.07 -6.47 10.89
N ALA A 227 16.73 -5.58 10.15
CA ALA A 227 16.95 -5.74 8.72
C ALA A 227 18.31 -5.20 8.30
N ILE A 228 18.89 -5.83 7.27
CA ILE A 228 20.18 -5.47 6.69
C ILE A 228 20.11 -5.62 5.17
N GLN A 229 20.68 -4.66 4.45
CA GLN A 229 20.84 -4.71 3.00
C GLN A 229 22.27 -4.33 2.65
N TRP A 230 22.86 -5.11 1.74
CA TRP A 230 24.11 -4.76 1.09
C TRP A 230 23.85 -4.61 -0.40
N SER A 231 24.25 -3.48 -0.97
CA SER A 231 24.15 -3.24 -2.41
C SER A 231 25.48 -2.78 -2.99
N SER A 232 25.62 -2.94 -4.30
CA SER A 232 26.74 -2.40 -5.05
C SER A 232 26.36 -1.99 -6.45
N ASN A 233 26.99 -0.92 -6.93
CA ASN A 233 26.84 -0.42 -8.29
C ASN A 233 28.23 -0.36 -8.94
N TRP A 234 28.40 -1.07 -10.05
CA TRP A 234 29.61 -1.13 -10.86
C TRP A 234 29.29 -0.69 -12.28
N ASP A 235 29.54 0.58 -12.57
CA ASP A 235 29.14 1.23 -13.81
C ASP A 235 27.63 1.06 -14.04
N ASP A 236 27.24 0.28 -15.04
CA ASP A 236 25.85 -0.01 -15.37
C ASP A 236 25.27 -1.19 -14.59
N PHE A 237 26.10 -2.06 -14.02
CA PHE A 237 25.64 -3.24 -13.28
C PHE A 237 25.35 -2.89 -11.82
N GLN A 238 24.20 -3.31 -11.33
CA GLN A 238 23.79 -3.13 -9.94
C GLN A 238 23.32 -4.45 -9.33
N TRP A 239 23.60 -4.64 -8.04
CA TRP A 239 23.05 -5.75 -7.27
C TRP A 239 22.73 -5.34 -5.84
N SER A 240 21.78 -6.05 -5.23
CA SER A 240 21.44 -5.91 -3.82
C SER A 240 21.09 -7.26 -3.20
N ALA A 241 21.44 -7.43 -1.94
CA ALA A 241 21.02 -8.54 -1.10
C ALA A 241 20.47 -7.99 0.21
N SER A 242 19.23 -8.33 0.54
CA SER A 242 18.52 -7.85 1.72
C SER A 242 18.07 -9.03 2.58
N TYR A 243 18.11 -8.89 3.90
CA TYR A 243 17.54 -9.84 4.85
C TYR A 243 16.86 -9.13 6.02
N ALA A 244 15.71 -9.63 6.46
CA ALA A 244 15.02 -9.17 7.66
C ALA A 244 14.46 -10.31 8.48
N HIS A 245 14.43 -10.09 9.79
CA HIS A 245 13.57 -10.80 10.73
C HIS A 245 12.68 -9.76 11.42
N LYS A 246 11.39 -9.78 11.10
CA LYS A 246 10.43 -8.76 11.50
C LYS A 246 9.03 -9.34 11.62
N PRO A 247 8.09 -8.64 12.27
CA PRO A 247 6.68 -8.96 12.16
C PRO A 247 6.20 -8.74 10.74
N MET A 248 5.29 -9.57 10.27
CA MET A 248 4.58 -9.40 9.02
C MET A 248 3.79 -8.08 9.08
N ASN A 249 3.79 -7.34 7.96
CA ASN A 249 3.08 -6.07 7.91
C ASN A 249 1.56 -6.29 7.96
N GLN A 250 1.06 -7.31 7.26
CA GLN A 250 -0.35 -7.69 7.26
C GLN A 250 -0.72 -8.39 8.57
N ILE A 251 -1.77 -7.90 9.23
CA ILE A 251 -2.37 -8.56 10.38
C ILE A 251 -3.16 -9.77 9.89
N MET A 252 -2.90 -10.93 10.48
CA MET A 252 -3.59 -12.17 10.14
C MET A 252 -4.74 -12.39 11.15
N PRO A 253 -6.01 -12.29 10.76
CA PRO A 253 -7.10 -12.56 11.67
C PRO A 253 -7.22 -14.07 11.99
N ALA A 254 -7.60 -14.38 13.23
CA ALA A 254 -7.95 -15.70 13.71
C ALA A 254 -9.35 -15.64 14.32
N ALA A 255 -10.18 -16.67 14.15
CA ALA A 255 -11.55 -16.70 14.63
C ALA A 255 -11.88 -17.98 15.39
N SER A 256 -12.54 -17.85 16.53
CA SER A 256 -13.17 -18.95 17.27
C SER A 256 -14.68 -18.84 17.14
N THR A 257 -15.36 -19.98 16.95
CA THR A 257 -16.81 -20.03 16.75
C THR A 257 -17.48 -20.87 17.83
N THR A 258 -18.57 -20.36 18.42
CA THR A 258 -19.44 -21.10 19.35
C THR A 258 -20.88 -21.06 18.87
N LEU A 259 -21.55 -22.20 18.80
CA LEU A 259 -22.96 -22.29 18.41
C LEU A 259 -23.87 -22.30 19.66
N ASP A 260 -24.71 -21.28 19.79
CA ASP A 260 -25.79 -21.23 20.78
C ASP A 260 -27.07 -21.82 20.15
N LEU A 261 -27.32 -23.10 20.43
CA LEU A 261 -28.47 -23.84 19.89
C LEU A 261 -29.83 -23.24 20.31
N PRO A 262 -30.08 -22.90 21.60
CA PRO A 262 -31.32 -22.24 22.02
C PRO A 262 -31.69 -20.97 21.23
N SER A 263 -30.71 -20.14 20.88
CA SER A 263 -30.95 -18.87 20.19
C SER A 263 -30.72 -18.94 18.67
N ASN A 264 -30.29 -20.11 18.16
CA ASN A 264 -29.88 -20.32 16.76
C ASN A 264 -28.90 -19.23 16.27
N ARG A 265 -27.87 -19.00 17.08
CA ARG A 265 -26.86 -17.94 16.88
C ARG A 265 -25.47 -18.54 16.91
N MET A 266 -24.60 -18.10 16.01
CA MET A 266 -23.19 -18.44 16.05
C MET A 266 -22.39 -17.24 16.55
N ASP A 267 -21.77 -17.35 17.72
CA ASP A 267 -20.85 -16.36 18.25
C ASP A 267 -19.47 -16.56 17.63
N VAL A 268 -18.96 -15.52 16.99
CA VAL A 268 -17.64 -15.51 16.36
C VAL A 268 -16.76 -14.50 17.08
N THR A 269 -15.73 -14.98 17.77
CA THR A 269 -14.72 -14.12 18.38
C THR A 269 -13.51 -14.09 17.48
N SER A 270 -13.16 -12.90 16.98
CA SER A 270 -11.99 -12.69 16.13
C SER A 270 -10.88 -12.00 16.93
N GLU A 271 -9.65 -12.43 16.70
CA GLU A 271 -8.43 -11.91 17.32
C GLU A 271 -7.40 -11.60 16.23
N ALA A 272 -6.68 -10.50 16.38
CA ALA A 272 -5.59 -10.14 15.49
C ALA A 272 -4.35 -10.97 15.83
N ASN A 273 -3.74 -11.60 14.83
CA ASN A 273 -2.48 -12.32 14.96
C ASN A 273 -1.37 -11.57 14.23
N LEU A 274 -0.36 -11.14 14.99
CA LEU A 274 0.88 -10.61 14.46
C LEU A 274 1.92 -11.72 14.42
N ARG A 275 2.25 -12.19 13.22
CA ARG A 275 3.27 -13.24 13.01
C ARG A 275 4.60 -12.64 12.60
N TYR A 276 5.68 -13.32 12.94
CA TYR A 276 7.01 -13.00 12.43
C TYR A 276 7.28 -13.73 11.13
N HIS A 277 8.20 -13.20 10.33
CA HIS A 277 8.76 -13.90 9.18
C HIS A 277 10.23 -13.59 9.00
N HIS A 278 10.89 -14.46 8.25
CA HIS A 278 12.17 -14.17 7.63
C HIS A 278 11.92 -13.76 6.18
N ILE A 279 12.43 -12.59 5.77
CA ILE A 279 12.42 -12.19 4.37
C ILE A 279 13.86 -12.08 3.88
N GLY A 280 14.14 -12.65 2.72
CA GLY A 280 15.37 -12.44 1.98
C GLY A 280 15.09 -11.95 0.58
N THR A 281 15.93 -11.07 0.04
CA THR A 281 15.87 -10.64 -1.35
C THR A 281 17.24 -10.66 -1.98
N LEU A 282 17.33 -11.12 -3.21
CA LEU A 282 18.49 -10.95 -4.09
C LEU A 282 18.02 -10.30 -5.39
N GLU A 283 18.64 -9.19 -5.76
CA GLU A 283 18.33 -8.46 -6.99
C GLU A 283 19.60 -8.18 -7.79
N VAL A 284 19.50 -8.26 -9.10
CA VAL A 284 20.54 -7.90 -10.05
C VAL A 284 19.93 -7.10 -11.19
N GLY A 285 20.65 -6.13 -11.72
CA GLY A 285 20.16 -5.32 -12.81
C GLY A 285 21.27 -4.62 -13.60
N MET A 286 20.86 -4.09 -14.74
CA MET A 286 21.66 -3.17 -15.55
C MET A 286 20.87 -1.88 -15.74
N ALA A 287 21.46 -0.75 -15.38
CA ALA A 287 20.93 0.58 -15.59
C ALA A 287 21.67 1.27 -16.73
N ASN A 288 21.01 2.21 -17.42
CA ASN A 288 21.63 3.12 -18.38
C ASN A 288 22.28 2.48 -19.61
N LEU A 289 21.81 1.31 -20.06
CA LEU A 289 22.25 0.71 -21.32
C LEU A 289 21.56 1.36 -22.52
N ASP A 290 22.03 2.54 -22.95
CA ASP A 290 21.43 3.31 -24.06
C ASP A 290 19.92 3.54 -23.84
N GLY A 291 19.55 3.99 -22.63
CA GLY A 291 18.16 4.19 -22.21
C GLY A 291 17.44 2.93 -21.72
N TRP A 292 18.02 1.74 -21.86
CA TRP A 292 17.44 0.52 -21.28
C TRP A 292 17.76 0.35 -19.80
N GLN A 293 16.76 -0.07 -19.05
CA GLN A 293 16.88 -0.52 -17.67
C GLN A 293 16.32 -1.94 -17.55
N THR A 294 17.10 -2.86 -17.00
CA THR A 294 16.65 -4.24 -16.76
C THR A 294 17.02 -4.68 -15.38
N TRP A 295 16.17 -5.49 -14.75
CA TRP A 295 16.50 -6.14 -13.49
C TRP A 295 15.68 -7.40 -13.28
N ALA A 296 16.23 -8.29 -12.45
CA ALA A 296 15.56 -9.48 -11.97
C ALA A 296 15.74 -9.58 -10.45
N SER A 297 14.73 -10.13 -9.79
CA SER A 297 14.67 -10.21 -8.33
C SER A 297 14.03 -11.52 -7.89
N ILE A 298 14.56 -12.09 -6.83
CA ILE A 298 13.95 -13.17 -6.07
C ILE A 298 13.75 -12.72 -4.62
N ILE A 299 12.53 -12.86 -4.11
CA ILE A 299 12.19 -12.66 -2.70
C ILE A 299 11.79 -14.02 -2.10
N SER A 300 12.41 -14.40 -0.98
CA SER A 300 11.96 -15.52 -0.14
C SER A 300 11.28 -14.95 1.09
N ASP A 301 10.11 -15.45 1.42
CA ASP A 301 9.31 -15.03 2.57
C ASP A 301 8.90 -16.28 3.34
N ASP A 302 9.38 -16.41 4.58
CA ASP A 302 9.23 -17.61 5.41
C ASP A 302 8.53 -17.23 6.73
N PRO A 303 7.18 -17.26 6.76
CA PRO A 303 6.40 -16.98 7.96
C PRO A 303 6.66 -18.00 9.06
N GLN A 304 6.70 -17.53 10.29
CA GLN A 304 6.70 -18.41 11.45
C GLN A 304 5.32 -19.08 11.61
N PRO A 305 5.29 -20.33 12.11
CA PRO A 305 4.04 -21.04 12.36
C PRO A 305 3.11 -20.27 13.30
N ASN A 306 1.82 -20.60 13.19
CA ASN A 306 0.79 -20.09 14.06
C ASN A 306 0.88 -20.67 15.48
N ASP A 307 0.56 -19.89 16.50
CA ASP A 307 0.49 -20.30 17.91
C ASP A 307 -0.95 -20.47 18.44
N PHE A 308 -1.96 -20.32 17.59
CA PHE A 308 -3.37 -20.49 17.99
C PHE A 308 -3.75 -21.97 18.14
N PRO A 309 -4.69 -22.30 19.04
CA PRO A 309 -5.22 -23.66 19.17
C PRO A 309 -5.92 -24.14 17.89
N ASP A 310 -5.89 -25.45 17.63
CA ASP A 310 -6.55 -26.08 16.47
C ASP A 310 -8.08 -25.89 16.42
N THR A 311 -8.69 -25.44 17.52
CA THR A 311 -10.12 -25.09 17.58
C THR A 311 -10.43 -23.75 16.92
N TRP A 312 -9.41 -22.93 16.64
CA TRP A 312 -9.55 -21.66 15.95
C TRP A 312 -9.39 -21.85 14.44
N ILE A 313 -10.22 -21.15 13.68
CA ILE A 313 -10.04 -20.97 12.25
C ILE A 313 -8.99 -19.88 12.07
N THR A 314 -7.90 -20.18 11.37
CA THR A 314 -6.80 -19.23 11.19
C THR A 314 -6.30 -19.21 9.75
N GLN A 315 -5.95 -18.01 9.28
CA GLN A 315 -5.26 -17.85 8.01
C GLN A 315 -3.88 -18.51 8.10
N THR A 316 -3.59 -19.41 7.17
CA THR A 316 -2.28 -20.05 7.08
C THR A 316 -1.52 -19.48 5.91
N VAL A 317 -0.24 -19.20 6.13
CA VAL A 317 0.65 -18.69 5.10
C VAL A 317 1.91 -19.53 5.15
N ASP A 318 2.18 -20.22 4.06
CA ASP A 318 3.38 -21.00 3.85
C ASP A 318 4.52 -20.13 3.32
N ARG A 319 5.71 -20.72 3.27
CA ARG A 319 6.85 -20.11 2.59
C ARG A 319 6.48 -19.74 1.16
N ALA A 320 6.88 -18.55 0.74
CA ALA A 320 6.70 -18.07 -0.63
C ALA A 320 8.03 -17.70 -1.28
N PHE A 321 8.12 -17.94 -2.58
CA PHE A 321 9.13 -17.38 -3.47
C PHE A 321 8.47 -16.47 -4.49
N VAL A 322 8.95 -15.24 -4.58
CA VAL A 322 8.51 -14.26 -5.55
C VAL A 322 9.63 -14.06 -6.55
N TRP A 323 9.32 -14.24 -7.83
CA TRP A 323 10.22 -13.99 -8.94
C TRP A 323 9.69 -12.81 -9.73
N THR A 324 10.54 -11.84 -10.01
CA THR A 324 10.16 -10.68 -10.83
C THR A 324 11.25 -10.39 -11.85
N ALA A 325 10.82 -10.12 -13.08
CA ALA A 325 11.66 -9.62 -14.16
C ALA A 325 11.10 -8.29 -14.67
N TYR A 326 11.98 -7.38 -15.03
CA TYR A 326 11.63 -6.04 -15.49
C TYR A 326 12.51 -5.63 -16.67
N VAL A 327 11.88 -4.99 -17.65
CA VAL A 327 12.53 -4.32 -18.77
C VAL A 327 11.83 -2.98 -18.98
N GLY A 328 12.60 -1.90 -18.90
CA GLY A 328 12.15 -0.53 -19.15
C GLY A 328 13.04 0.14 -20.18
N TYR A 329 12.45 1.09 -20.91
CA TYR A 329 13.17 1.99 -21.81
C TYR A 329 12.81 3.43 -21.48
N ASP A 330 13.85 4.18 -21.15
CA ASP A 330 13.79 5.61 -20.87
C ASP A 330 13.88 6.38 -22.18
N PHE A 331 12.86 7.19 -22.45
CA PHE A 331 12.85 8.16 -23.51
C PHE A 331 13.45 9.45 -22.97
N GLU A 332 14.56 9.88 -23.56
CA GLU A 332 15.10 11.22 -23.33
C GLU A 332 14.13 12.25 -23.92
N GLY A 333 13.43 12.98 -23.06
CA GLY A 333 12.66 14.16 -23.43
C GLY A 333 13.54 15.40 -23.55
N GLU A 334 12.98 16.48 -24.11
CA GLU A 334 13.58 17.81 -23.98
C GLU A 334 13.67 18.17 -22.47
N ASP A 335 14.82 18.68 -22.03
CA ASP A 335 15.10 19.14 -20.66
C ASP A 335 15.21 18.06 -19.55
N ASN A 336 15.89 16.93 -19.82
CA ASN A 336 16.16 15.86 -18.83
C ASN A 336 14.89 15.26 -18.18
N GLN A 337 13.75 15.38 -18.85
CA GLN A 337 12.50 14.75 -18.43
C GLN A 337 12.48 13.32 -18.94
N ASN A 338 12.66 12.35 -18.04
CA ASN A 338 12.66 10.95 -18.41
C ASN A 338 11.21 10.43 -18.39
N SER A 339 10.76 9.99 -19.55
CA SER A 339 9.57 9.14 -19.65
C SER A 339 10.01 7.70 -19.81
N GLN A 340 9.21 6.74 -19.36
CA GLN A 340 9.60 5.35 -19.36
C GLN A 340 8.43 4.47 -19.80
N ALA A 341 8.67 3.62 -20.80
CA ALA A 341 7.80 2.49 -21.11
C ALA A 341 8.42 1.24 -20.51
N TYR A 342 7.60 0.36 -19.92
CA TYR A 342 8.10 -0.82 -19.27
C TYR A 342 7.18 -2.04 -19.39
N VAL A 343 7.82 -3.19 -19.22
CA VAL A 343 7.19 -4.50 -19.07
C VAL A 343 7.77 -5.16 -17.83
N THR A 344 6.91 -5.65 -16.95
CA THR A 344 7.33 -6.46 -15.80
C THR A 344 6.47 -7.69 -15.67
N TYR A 345 7.11 -8.81 -15.36
CA TYR A 345 6.45 -10.07 -15.08
C TYR A 345 6.77 -10.49 -13.65
N SER A 346 5.77 -11.00 -12.94
CA SER A 346 5.94 -11.50 -11.58
C SER A 346 5.21 -12.81 -11.36
N PHE A 347 5.87 -13.71 -10.64
CA PHE A 347 5.41 -15.06 -10.33
C PHE A 347 5.61 -15.35 -8.86
N VAL A 348 4.55 -15.78 -8.18
CA VAL A 348 4.54 -16.18 -6.77
C VAL A 348 4.33 -17.69 -6.70
N ASP A 349 5.24 -18.36 -6.01
CA ASP A 349 5.15 -19.78 -5.68
C ASP A 349 5.04 -19.93 -4.15
N GLY A 350 4.00 -20.60 -3.67
CA GLY A 350 3.66 -20.66 -2.24
C GLY A 350 2.89 -19.44 -1.74
N GLY A 351 3.04 -19.11 -0.45
CA GLY A 351 2.32 -17.99 0.16
C GLY A 351 1.02 -18.41 0.82
N ASP A 352 -0.13 -18.03 0.26
CA ASP A 352 -1.42 -18.38 0.84
C ASP A 352 -1.58 -19.91 0.90
N ALA A 353 -1.89 -20.43 2.09
CA ALA A 353 -2.14 -21.85 2.31
C ALA A 353 -3.60 -22.06 2.74
N ARG A 354 -4.01 -23.33 2.82
CA ARG A 354 -5.34 -23.67 3.32
C ARG A 354 -5.48 -23.20 4.77
N ASP A 355 -6.59 -22.57 5.09
CA ASP A 355 -6.94 -22.19 6.47
C ASP A 355 -6.83 -23.42 7.39
N GLN A 356 -6.34 -23.21 8.61
CA GLN A 356 -6.26 -24.24 9.64
C GLN A 356 -7.43 -24.09 10.62
N GLY A 357 -7.87 -25.21 11.19
CA GLY A 357 -8.93 -25.26 12.20
C GLY A 357 -10.01 -26.29 11.90
N GLU A 358 -10.76 -26.72 12.91
CA GLU A 358 -11.82 -27.74 12.80
C GLU A 358 -12.88 -27.41 11.73
N PHE A 359 -13.18 -26.12 11.53
CA PHE A 359 -14.20 -25.64 10.60
C PHE A 359 -13.63 -24.92 9.36
N ALA A 360 -12.32 -25.06 9.11
CA ALA A 360 -11.67 -24.47 7.95
C ALA A 360 -12.10 -25.17 6.65
N LYS A 361 -12.46 -24.37 5.63
CA LYS A 361 -12.81 -24.87 4.30
C LYS A 361 -11.55 -25.05 3.43
N ASP A 362 -11.73 -25.69 2.27
CA ASP A 362 -10.67 -25.76 1.26
C ASP A 362 -10.34 -24.37 0.71
N ASN A 363 -11.35 -23.50 0.57
CA ASN A 363 -11.18 -22.10 0.20
C ASN A 363 -10.97 -21.24 1.46
N SER A 364 -9.99 -20.33 1.39
CA SER A 364 -9.72 -19.40 2.48
C SER A 364 -10.88 -18.40 2.67
N TYR A 365 -11.20 -18.11 3.93
CA TYR A 365 -12.14 -17.04 4.29
C TYR A 365 -11.49 -15.65 4.26
N TYR A 366 -10.17 -15.61 4.17
CA TYR A 366 -9.37 -14.41 4.33
C TYR A 366 -8.92 -13.86 2.99
N GLU A 367 -8.49 -12.59 3.01
CA GLU A 367 -7.91 -11.98 1.83
C GLU A 367 -6.54 -12.57 1.54
N HIS A 368 -6.28 -12.78 0.26
CA HIS A 368 -4.98 -13.22 -0.23
C HIS A 368 -3.89 -12.25 0.17
N ARG A 369 -2.74 -12.80 0.58
CA ARG A 369 -1.56 -12.01 0.94
C ARG A 369 -0.97 -11.29 -0.27
N TYR A 370 -1.00 -11.93 -1.43
CA TYR A 370 -0.48 -11.38 -2.67
C TYR A 370 -1.65 -10.94 -3.56
N GLN A 371 -1.70 -9.64 -3.89
CA GLN A 371 -2.71 -9.10 -4.79
C GLN A 371 -2.63 -9.70 -6.20
N TYR A 372 -1.41 -10.04 -6.62
CA TYR A 372 -1.06 -10.56 -7.94
C TYR A 372 -0.11 -11.75 -7.77
N THR A 373 -0.43 -12.89 -8.38
CA THR A 373 0.37 -14.12 -8.24
C THR A 373 1.09 -14.50 -9.51
N LYS A 374 0.46 -14.37 -10.69
CA LYS A 374 1.08 -14.69 -12.00
C LYS A 374 0.73 -13.63 -13.00
N SER A 375 1.52 -12.56 -13.00
CA SER A 375 1.07 -11.30 -13.57
C SER A 375 2.07 -10.67 -14.51
N LEU A 376 1.56 -10.15 -15.61
CA LEU A 376 2.28 -9.34 -16.59
C LEU A 376 1.72 -7.92 -16.52
N ARG A 377 2.59 -6.94 -16.32
CA ARG A 377 2.22 -5.52 -16.34
C ARG A 377 2.97 -4.81 -17.47
N LEU A 378 2.22 -4.08 -18.28
CA LEU A 378 2.71 -3.14 -19.28
C LEU A 378 2.40 -1.74 -18.77
N GLY A 379 3.37 -0.82 -18.84
CA GLY A 379 3.13 0.52 -18.35
C GLY A 379 3.93 1.60 -19.06
N TYR A 380 3.47 2.82 -18.86
CA TYR A 380 4.08 4.06 -19.31
C TYR A 380 4.00 5.08 -18.17
N GLN A 381 5.11 5.73 -17.85
CA GLN A 381 5.16 6.79 -16.85
C GLN A 381 6.03 7.96 -17.33
N GLY A 382 5.67 9.18 -16.97
CA GLY A 382 6.43 10.38 -17.32
C GLY A 382 5.61 11.39 -18.11
N GLN A 383 6.28 12.23 -18.91
CA GLN A 383 5.63 13.23 -19.74
C GLN A 383 5.10 12.64 -21.04
N ILE A 384 4.08 13.27 -21.63
CA ILE A 384 3.57 12.81 -22.93
C ILE A 384 4.44 13.43 -24.05
N PRO A 385 5.01 12.62 -24.96
CA PRO A 385 5.83 13.13 -26.05
C PRO A 385 5.02 14.03 -26.98
N GLY A 386 5.59 15.17 -27.37
CA GLY A 386 4.97 16.10 -28.32
C GLY A 386 3.95 17.07 -27.71
N CYS A 387 3.80 17.12 -26.39
CA CYS A 387 3.08 18.20 -25.72
C CYS A 387 4.05 19.39 -25.49
N PRO A 388 3.88 20.53 -26.19
CA PRO A 388 4.84 21.65 -26.18
C PRO A 388 4.91 22.42 -24.87
N GLU A 389 3.95 22.18 -23.97
CA GLU A 389 4.00 22.66 -22.59
C GLU A 389 4.27 21.45 -21.69
N LYS A 390 5.27 21.57 -20.82
CA LYS A 390 5.69 20.58 -19.79
C LYS A 390 4.62 20.29 -18.73
N SER A 391 3.36 20.48 -19.08
CA SER A 391 2.23 20.53 -18.18
C SER A 391 1.58 19.16 -18.01
N ILE A 392 1.76 18.19 -18.91
CA ILE A 392 1.05 16.90 -18.81
C ILE A 392 2.00 15.75 -18.44
N THR A 393 1.75 15.15 -17.27
CA THR A 393 2.38 13.93 -16.79
C THR A 393 1.37 12.80 -16.70
N THR A 394 1.81 11.56 -16.85
CA THR A 394 0.95 10.38 -16.74
C THR A 394 1.68 9.22 -16.06
N ASN A 395 0.89 8.37 -15.42
CA ASN A 395 1.28 7.02 -15.01
C ASN A 395 0.12 6.10 -15.38
N THR A 396 0.33 5.28 -16.42
CA THR A 396 -0.69 4.36 -16.95
C THR A 396 -0.12 2.95 -17.04
N SER A 397 -0.88 1.97 -16.59
CA SER A 397 -0.51 0.56 -16.70
C SER A 397 -1.71 -0.36 -16.90
N ILE A 398 -1.44 -1.50 -17.52
CA ILE A 398 -2.37 -2.63 -17.66
C ILE A 398 -1.67 -3.84 -17.06
N THR A 399 -2.32 -4.47 -16.07
CA THR A 399 -1.86 -5.70 -15.43
C THR A 399 -2.80 -6.84 -15.80
N TYR A 400 -2.29 -7.92 -16.36
CA TYR A 400 -3.01 -9.18 -16.54
C TYR A 400 -2.52 -10.19 -15.50
N ASP A 401 -3.43 -10.75 -14.70
CA ASP A 401 -3.15 -11.84 -13.75
C ASP A 401 -3.79 -13.15 -14.26
N ALA A 402 -2.95 -14.14 -14.51
CA ALA A 402 -3.34 -15.40 -15.11
C ALA A 402 -4.09 -16.34 -14.15
N ASP A 403 -3.84 -16.25 -12.83
CA ASP A 403 -4.52 -17.10 -11.84
C ASP A 403 -5.93 -16.59 -11.52
N GLN A 404 -6.11 -15.28 -11.53
CA GLN A 404 -7.41 -14.60 -11.41
C GLN A 404 -8.18 -14.52 -12.74
N MET A 405 -7.48 -14.74 -13.87
CA MET A 405 -7.96 -14.51 -15.24
C MET A 405 -8.54 -13.11 -15.44
N GLY A 406 -7.86 -12.12 -14.85
CA GLY A 406 -8.33 -10.75 -14.71
C GLY A 406 -7.38 -9.72 -15.30
N LEU A 407 -7.93 -8.55 -15.63
CA LEU A 407 -7.20 -7.35 -16.00
C LEU A 407 -7.44 -6.26 -14.96
N ALA A 408 -6.38 -5.53 -14.62
CA ALA A 408 -6.45 -4.27 -13.91
C ALA A 408 -5.84 -3.18 -14.81
N PHE A 409 -6.62 -2.14 -15.10
CA PHE A 409 -6.16 -0.94 -15.78
C PHE A 409 -6.06 0.18 -14.76
N HIS A 410 -4.90 0.83 -14.70
CA HIS A 410 -4.65 1.98 -13.85
C HIS A 410 -4.16 3.11 -14.71
N SER A 411 -4.72 4.29 -14.51
CA SER A 411 -4.34 5.47 -15.25
C SER A 411 -4.45 6.70 -14.37
N TRP A 412 -3.43 7.53 -14.39
CA TRP A 412 -3.36 8.82 -13.73
C TRP A 412 -2.74 9.82 -14.69
N TRP A 413 -3.32 11.01 -14.75
CA TRP A 413 -2.91 12.11 -15.63
C TRP A 413 -2.93 13.38 -14.80
N GLY A 414 -1.82 14.10 -14.78
CA GLY A 414 -1.70 15.42 -14.16
C GLY A 414 -1.50 16.48 -15.23
N TRP A 415 -2.26 17.56 -15.18
CA TRP A 415 -2.10 18.74 -16.04
C TRP A 415 -1.81 19.99 -15.21
N THR A 416 -0.56 20.42 -15.20
CA THR A 416 -0.07 21.63 -14.54
C THR A 416 -0.27 22.85 -15.43
N PHE A 417 -1.44 23.49 -15.35
CA PHE A 417 -1.82 24.63 -16.20
C PHE A 417 -1.32 25.98 -15.68
N ARG A 418 -0.81 26.01 -14.44
CA ARG A 418 -0.02 27.10 -13.84
C ARG A 418 0.99 26.48 -12.87
N GLU A 419 2.07 27.20 -12.56
CA GLU A 419 3.18 26.68 -11.73
C GLU A 419 2.74 26.00 -10.44
N GLN A 420 1.66 26.46 -9.79
CA GLN A 420 1.15 25.89 -8.55
C GLN A 420 -0.11 25.02 -8.71
N TRP A 421 -0.77 25.01 -9.87
CA TRP A 421 -2.07 24.35 -10.04
C TRP A 421 -1.97 23.15 -10.95
N THR A 422 -2.42 21.99 -10.46
CA THR A 422 -2.49 20.75 -11.25
C THR A 422 -3.92 20.21 -11.25
N ALA A 423 -4.49 20.02 -12.44
CA ALA A 423 -5.73 19.26 -12.60
C ALA A 423 -5.38 17.77 -12.77
N THR A 424 -6.09 16.88 -12.11
CA THR A 424 -5.84 15.44 -12.19
C THR A 424 -7.04 14.71 -12.79
N PHE A 425 -6.76 13.70 -13.59
CA PHE A 425 -7.72 12.70 -14.04
C PHE A 425 -7.18 11.32 -13.73
N GLN A 426 -8.02 10.45 -13.17
CA GLN A 426 -7.64 9.08 -12.89
C GLN A 426 -8.76 8.12 -13.29
N ALA A 427 -8.37 6.94 -13.75
CA ALA A 427 -9.26 5.84 -14.04
C ALA A 427 -8.62 4.55 -13.51
N ASP A 428 -9.39 3.77 -12.77
CA ASP A 428 -9.03 2.41 -12.35
C ASP A 428 -10.17 1.46 -12.73
N LEU A 429 -9.87 0.44 -13.53
CA LEU A 429 -10.86 -0.51 -14.05
C LEU A 429 -10.40 -1.94 -13.80
N LEU A 430 -11.31 -2.79 -13.34
CA LEU A 430 -11.08 -4.20 -13.04
C LEU A 430 -12.02 -5.08 -13.88
N GLY A 431 -11.44 -5.96 -14.69
CA GLY A 431 -12.20 -6.83 -15.59
C GLY A 431 -11.82 -8.30 -15.46
N ILE A 432 -12.76 -9.20 -15.70
CA ILE A 432 -12.49 -10.64 -15.90
C ILE A 432 -12.48 -10.91 -17.40
N VAL A 433 -11.43 -11.57 -17.89
CA VAL A 433 -11.21 -11.80 -19.33
C VAL A 433 -11.76 -13.15 -19.79
N SER A 434 -12.01 -14.08 -18.87
CA SER A 434 -12.43 -15.43 -19.22
C SER A 434 -13.40 -16.02 -18.21
N ASP A 435 -14.41 -16.74 -18.71
CA ASP A 435 -15.34 -17.55 -17.92
C ASP A 435 -14.77 -18.92 -17.54
N LYS A 436 -13.52 -19.22 -17.93
CA LYS A 436 -12.89 -20.49 -17.57
C LYS A 436 -12.77 -20.62 -16.04
N PRO A 437 -12.81 -21.85 -15.51
CA PRO A 437 -12.50 -22.09 -14.11
C PRO A 437 -11.15 -21.47 -13.76
N VAL A 438 -11.13 -20.64 -12.74
CA VAL A 438 -9.91 -20.01 -12.23
C VAL A 438 -9.23 -20.90 -11.22
N LYS A 439 -7.92 -20.66 -11.01
CA LYS A 439 -7.18 -21.35 -9.97
C LYS A 439 -7.42 -20.74 -8.59
N SER A 440 -7.65 -19.43 -8.54
CA SER A 440 -7.98 -18.71 -7.32
C SER A 440 -9.36 -18.08 -7.43
N GLU A 441 -10.27 -18.47 -6.54
CA GLU A 441 -11.62 -17.88 -6.50
C GLU A 441 -11.60 -16.45 -5.93
N GLY A 442 -10.58 -16.09 -5.15
CA GLY A 442 -10.35 -14.75 -4.59
C GLY A 442 -9.19 -14.00 -5.27
N GLY A 443 -9.00 -12.74 -4.85
CA GLY A 443 -7.93 -11.87 -5.33
C GLY A 443 -8.43 -10.46 -5.65
N VAL A 444 -7.52 -9.48 -5.71
CA VAL A 444 -7.88 -8.05 -5.81
C VAL A 444 -8.80 -7.75 -6.99
N ILE A 445 -8.57 -8.35 -8.16
CA ILE A 445 -9.36 -8.09 -9.37
C ILE A 445 -10.77 -8.66 -9.20
N ARG A 446 -10.87 -9.88 -8.65
CA ARG A 446 -12.16 -10.59 -8.54
C ARG A 446 -13.02 -10.07 -7.40
N ASP A 447 -12.39 -9.77 -6.27
CA ASP A 447 -13.04 -9.34 -5.04
C ASP A 447 -13.53 -7.89 -5.13
N TYR A 448 -12.82 -7.04 -5.88
CA TYR A 448 -13.13 -5.62 -6.00
C TYR A 448 -13.61 -5.18 -7.38
N ARG A 449 -14.03 -6.11 -8.24
CA ARG A 449 -14.53 -5.81 -9.61
C ARG A 449 -15.72 -4.84 -9.70
N ALA A 450 -16.37 -4.56 -8.57
CA ALA A 450 -17.46 -3.58 -8.48
C ALA A 450 -16.96 -2.16 -8.15
N ASN A 451 -15.65 -1.98 -8.04
CA ASN A 451 -15.01 -0.75 -7.60
C ASN A 451 -14.27 -0.04 -8.76
N ASP A 452 -14.73 -0.23 -10.00
CA ASP A 452 -14.28 0.61 -11.10
C ASP A 452 -14.53 2.07 -10.73
N ARG A 453 -13.54 2.92 -10.95
CA ARG A 453 -13.67 4.33 -10.63
C ARG A 453 -13.02 5.23 -11.66
N VAL A 454 -13.61 6.40 -11.77
CA VAL A 454 -13.02 7.56 -12.42
C VAL A 454 -12.99 8.69 -11.40
N SER A 455 -11.88 9.42 -11.36
CA SER A 455 -11.74 10.60 -10.52
C SER A 455 -11.26 11.81 -11.32
N LEU A 456 -11.75 12.97 -10.90
CA LEU A 456 -11.25 14.27 -11.32
C LEU A 456 -10.83 15.02 -10.07
N GLY A 457 -9.66 15.65 -10.13
CA GLY A 457 -9.13 16.39 -9.00
C GLY A 457 -8.47 17.70 -9.41
N VAL A 458 -8.23 18.52 -8.41
CA VAL A 458 -7.39 19.71 -8.52
C VAL A 458 -6.52 19.78 -7.27
N SER A 459 -5.23 20.06 -7.47
CA SER A 459 -4.29 20.32 -6.40
C SER A 459 -3.63 21.69 -6.56
N TYR A 460 -3.28 22.28 -5.43
CA TYR A 460 -2.52 23.52 -5.33
C TYR A 460 -1.30 23.35 -4.42
N GLU A 461 -0.12 23.71 -4.92
CA GLU A 461 1.13 23.72 -4.18
C GLU A 461 1.47 25.14 -3.67
N PHE A 462 1.66 25.29 -2.35
CA PHE A 462 1.86 26.57 -1.66
C PHE A 462 3.30 27.03 -1.51
#